data_AF-A0A7X3NVZ9-F1
#
_entry.id   AF-A0A7X3NVZ9-F1
#
_cell.length_a   1.000
_cell.length_b   1.000
_cell.length_c   1.000
_cell.angle_alpha   90.00
_cell.angle_beta   90.00
_cell.angle_gamma   90.00
#
_symmetry.space_group_name_H-M   'P 1'
#
loop_
_entity.id
_entity.type
_entity.pdbx_description
1 polymer ?
#
loop_
_entity_poly.entity_id
_entity_poly.type
_entity_poly.pdbx_seq_one_letter_code
_entity_poly.pdbx_strand_id
1 'polypeptide(L)'
;MGKHIRTFWTKIAPYTRKLDTRKLGRYLLLCGILCFAFWIRIQIVDTIPADQFLGNDPYLYYWQAQLISEQGHLPTRDMHRWLPLGRDLGQTLNFYFYALAYTHKALALLFVNLSLYQVTLYAPTVCFILGLAFLSLFLYRTHGILFSCIMGLLLATFPGTIDRSIAGFSDRDSFLVSDARYPLRYNLSHLFRDTTPAQKVFMDTGEWVHRLSRRYELGGFWCFSLSTARC
;
A
#
# COMPACT_ATOMS: atom_id res chain seq x y z
N MET A 1 -17.18 49.55 -19.60
CA MET A 1 -16.50 48.22 -19.58
C MET A 1 -16.78 47.37 -18.32
N GLY A 2 -17.79 47.68 -17.48
CA GLY A 2 -18.02 47.01 -16.19
C GLY A 2 -19.29 46.15 -16.06
N LYS A 3 -20.07 45.97 -17.14
CA LYS A 3 -21.32 45.17 -17.11
C LYS A 3 -21.11 43.68 -17.43
N HIS A 4 -20.00 43.32 -18.10
CA HIS A 4 -19.73 41.93 -18.50
C HIS A 4 -19.10 41.04 -17.41
N ILE A 5 -18.53 41.63 -16.36
CA ILE A 5 -17.89 40.87 -15.27
C ILE A 5 -18.92 40.35 -14.25
N ARG A 6 -20.05 41.04 -14.07
CA ARG A 6 -21.09 40.64 -13.10
C ARG A 6 -21.88 39.40 -13.53
N THR A 7 -22.05 39.17 -14.82
CA THR A 7 -22.77 37.99 -15.33
C THR A 7 -21.94 36.70 -15.29
N PHE A 8 -20.61 36.81 -15.18
CA PHE A 8 -19.74 35.64 -15.05
C PHE A 8 -19.82 35.01 -13.66
N TRP A 9 -19.84 35.83 -12.59
CA TRP A 9 -19.89 35.35 -11.21
C TRP A 9 -21.23 34.71 -10.83
N THR A 10 -22.36 35.16 -11.38
CA THR A 10 -23.67 34.55 -11.11
C THR A 10 -23.83 33.16 -11.74
N LYS A 11 -23.00 32.80 -12.72
CA LYS A 11 -23.01 31.49 -13.38
C LYS A 11 -22.16 30.43 -12.66
N ILE A 12 -21.27 30.83 -11.75
CA ILE A 12 -20.39 29.93 -10.98
C ILE A 12 -21.06 29.50 -9.65
N ALA A 13 -22.16 30.16 -9.26
CA ALA A 13 -22.69 30.13 -7.91
C ALA A 13 -23.86 29.16 -7.62
N PRO A 14 -24.00 27.98 -8.27
CA PRO A 14 -24.73 26.90 -7.58
C PRO A 14 -24.14 25.51 -7.86
N TYR A 15 -22.90 25.26 -7.45
CA TYR A 15 -22.45 23.89 -7.22
C TYR A 15 -22.09 23.63 -5.75
N THR A 16 -22.87 24.20 -4.84
CA THR A 16 -22.95 23.69 -3.47
C THR A 16 -23.75 22.40 -3.50
N ARG A 17 -23.12 21.32 -3.98
CA ARG A 17 -23.66 19.96 -3.93
C ARG A 17 -23.95 19.70 -2.45
N LYS A 18 -25.23 19.57 -2.06
CA LYS A 18 -25.62 19.11 -0.72
C LYS A 18 -24.90 17.79 -0.49
N LEU A 19 -23.78 17.83 0.23
CA LEU A 19 -23.06 16.62 0.60
C LEU A 19 -24.02 15.87 1.52
N ASP A 20 -24.48 14.72 1.03
CA ASP A 20 -25.30 13.81 1.80
C ASP A 20 -24.52 13.43 3.06
N THR A 21 -24.95 13.96 4.20
CA THR A 21 -24.27 13.83 5.50
C THR A 21 -24.02 12.38 5.87
N ARG A 22 -24.88 11.46 5.37
CA ARG A 22 -24.71 10.01 5.54
C ARG A 22 -23.50 9.47 4.79
N LYS A 23 -23.19 9.99 3.60
CA LYS A 23 -22.00 9.58 2.83
C LYS A 23 -20.73 10.13 3.48
N LEU A 24 -20.77 11.39 3.93
CA LEU A 24 -19.65 12.01 4.62
C LEU A 24 -19.27 11.22 5.89
N GLY A 25 -20.27 10.82 6.70
CA GLY A 25 -20.02 10.02 7.91
C GLY A 25 -19.29 8.69 7.64
N ARG A 26 -19.57 8.02 6.51
CA ARG A 26 -18.89 6.77 6.13
C ARG A 26 -17.42 6.99 5.78
N TYR A 27 -17.12 8.05 5.03
CA TYR A 27 -15.74 8.39 4.69
C TYR A 27 -14.95 8.84 5.92
N LEU A 28 -15.57 9.60 6.82
CA LEU A 28 -14.95 9.98 8.09
C LEU A 28 -14.61 8.77 8.96
N LEU A 29 -15.50 7.77 9.00
CA LEU A 29 -15.25 6.55 9.77
C LEU A 29 -14.08 5.74 9.17
N LEU A 30 -14.04 5.57 7.84
CA LEU A 30 -12.89 4.93 7.18
C LEU A 30 -11.59 5.71 7.43
N CYS A 31 -11.64 7.04 7.33
CA CYS A 31 -10.50 7.90 7.63
C CYS A 31 -10.03 7.74 9.08
N GLY A 32 -10.96 7.65 10.04
CA GLY A 32 -10.65 7.38 11.44
C GLY A 32 -9.91 6.05 11.65
N ILE A 33 -10.32 4.98 10.95
CA ILE A 33 -9.61 3.68 11.00
C ILE A 33 -8.19 3.82 10.43
N LEU A 34 -8.00 4.55 9.33
CA LEU A 34 -6.67 4.78 8.75
C LEU A 34 -5.78 5.60 9.69
N CYS A 35 -6.31 6.67 10.30
CA CYS A 35 -5.59 7.47 11.29
C CYS A 35 -5.22 6.63 12.52
N PHE A 36 -6.12 5.77 12.99
CA PHE A 36 -5.85 4.86 14.09
C PHE A 36 -4.76 3.84 13.75
N ALA A 37 -4.81 3.24 12.55
CA ALA A 37 -3.78 2.32 12.08
C ALA A 37 -2.41 2.99 11.96
N PHE A 38 -2.37 4.25 11.51
CA PHE A 38 -1.16 5.07 11.42
C PHE A 38 -0.61 5.38 12.81
N TRP A 39 -1.49 5.79 13.73
CA TRP A 39 -1.14 6.11 15.12
C TRP A 39 -0.51 4.92 15.84
N ILE A 40 -1.04 3.70 15.71
CA ILE A 40 -0.43 2.51 16.32
C ILE A 40 1.01 2.29 15.80
N ARG A 41 1.23 2.49 14.51
CA ARG A 41 2.51 2.16 13.85
C ARG A 41 3.61 3.19 14.09
N ILE A 42 3.26 4.41 14.45
CA ILE A 42 4.24 5.47 14.73
C ILE A 42 4.76 5.46 16.17
N GLN A 43 4.09 4.78 17.10
CA GLN A 43 4.45 4.83 18.53
C GLN A 43 5.87 4.35 18.82
N ILE A 44 6.42 3.46 18.00
CA ILE A 44 7.77 2.94 18.23
C ILE A 44 8.86 3.94 17.87
N VAL A 45 8.57 4.95 17.03
CA VAL A 45 9.58 5.87 16.51
C VAL A 45 10.31 6.60 17.63
N ASP A 46 9.58 7.00 18.67
CA ASP A 46 10.15 7.72 19.81
C ASP A 46 11.09 6.85 20.67
N THR A 47 11.02 5.52 20.52
CA THR A 47 11.88 4.56 21.23
C THR A 47 13.14 4.21 20.44
N ILE A 48 13.14 4.42 19.13
CA ILE A 48 14.27 4.08 18.27
C ILE A 48 15.36 5.14 18.44
N PRO A 49 16.60 4.76 18.77
CA PRO A 49 17.71 5.72 18.80
C PRO A 49 17.92 6.35 17.42
N ALA A 50 18.35 7.62 17.42
CA ALA A 50 18.56 8.36 16.19
C ALA A 50 19.46 7.59 15.20
N ASP A 51 19.10 7.64 13.92
CA ASP A 51 19.81 7.01 12.79
C ASP A 51 19.89 5.49 12.81
N GLN A 52 19.02 4.82 13.60
CA GLN A 52 18.91 3.36 13.59
C GLN A 52 17.59 2.86 13.00
N PHE A 53 17.61 1.63 12.51
CA PHE A 53 16.42 0.89 12.09
C PHE A 53 16.20 -0.34 12.96
N LEU A 54 14.95 -0.79 13.07
CA LEU A 54 14.55 -1.96 13.87
C LEU A 54 14.98 -3.30 13.25
N GLY A 55 15.40 -3.31 11.99
CA GLY A 55 15.81 -4.51 11.26
C GLY A 55 17.06 -4.29 10.41
N ASN A 56 17.61 -5.37 9.87
CA ASN A 56 18.81 -5.33 9.01
C ASN A 56 18.48 -4.92 7.56
N ASP A 57 17.32 -5.34 7.05
CA ASP A 57 16.91 -5.04 5.67
C ASP A 57 16.73 -3.54 5.37
N PRO A 58 16.16 -2.70 6.27
CA PRO A 58 16.08 -1.26 6.07
C PRO A 58 17.43 -0.59 5.79
N TYR A 59 18.53 -1.05 6.39
CA TYR A 59 19.86 -0.52 6.12
C TYR A 59 20.30 -0.78 4.68
N LEU A 60 19.95 -1.95 4.11
CA LEU A 60 20.19 -2.23 2.69
C LEU A 60 19.44 -1.23 1.82
N TYR A 61 18.15 -1.04 2.12
CA TYR A 61 17.26 -0.23 1.31
C TYR A 61 17.64 1.24 1.37
N TYR A 62 18.01 1.72 2.55
CA TYR A 62 18.54 3.05 2.77
C TYR A 62 19.83 3.27 1.95
N TRP A 63 20.80 2.35 2.06
CA TRP A 63 22.06 2.46 1.33
C TRP A 63 21.87 2.45 -0.19
N GLN A 64 21.02 1.56 -0.71
CA GLN A 64 20.72 1.51 -2.14
C GLN A 64 19.97 2.75 -2.63
N ALA A 65 19.02 3.26 -1.84
CA ALA A 65 18.33 4.50 -2.15
C ALA A 65 19.28 5.70 -2.15
N GLN A 66 20.27 5.71 -1.24
CA GLN A 66 21.32 6.73 -1.20
C GLN A 66 22.19 6.69 -2.46
N LEU A 67 22.65 5.50 -2.87
CA LEU A 67 23.40 5.34 -4.14
C LEU A 67 22.61 5.85 -5.35
N ILE A 68 21.30 5.57 -5.43
CA ILE A 68 20.44 6.09 -6.51
C ILE A 68 20.29 7.61 -6.41
N SER A 69 20.23 8.15 -5.20
CA SER A 69 20.14 9.60 -5.02
C SER A 69 21.39 10.30 -5.56
N GLU A 70 22.56 9.77 -5.24
CA GLU A 70 23.89 10.29 -5.60
C GLU A 70 24.27 10.04 -7.07
N GLN A 71 24.11 8.81 -7.55
CA GLN A 71 24.58 8.37 -8.87
C GLN A 71 23.47 8.37 -9.93
N GLY A 72 22.21 8.45 -9.52
CA GLY A 72 21.04 8.36 -10.39
C GLY A 72 20.62 6.93 -10.77
N HIS A 73 21.50 5.95 -10.58
CA HIS A 73 21.21 4.54 -10.88
C HIS A 73 21.93 3.61 -9.89
N LEU A 74 21.45 2.37 -9.79
CA LEU A 74 22.16 1.31 -9.08
C LEU A 74 23.32 0.76 -9.92
N PRO A 75 24.46 0.35 -9.32
CA PRO A 75 25.46 -0.44 -10.02
C PRO A 75 24.86 -1.80 -10.41
N THR A 76 25.35 -2.40 -11.49
CA THR A 76 24.88 -3.73 -11.91
C THR A 76 25.17 -4.80 -10.85
N ARG A 77 26.26 -4.63 -10.10
CA ARG A 77 26.73 -5.61 -9.12
C ARG A 77 27.08 -4.93 -7.81
N ASP A 78 26.53 -5.44 -6.72
CA ASP A 78 26.85 -5.02 -5.36
C ASP A 78 28.03 -5.84 -4.85
N MET A 79 29.18 -5.18 -4.69
CA MET A 79 30.40 -5.81 -4.15
C MET A 79 30.52 -5.67 -2.63
N HIS A 80 29.61 -4.95 -1.95
CA HIS A 80 29.63 -4.81 -0.48
C HIS A 80 29.12 -6.07 0.23
N ARG A 81 28.44 -6.96 -0.49
CA ARG A 81 27.92 -8.21 0.04
C ARG A 81 28.43 -9.36 -0.83
N TRP A 82 28.65 -10.54 -0.24
CA TRP A 82 29.07 -11.75 -0.95
C TRP A 82 30.46 -11.68 -1.59
N LEU A 83 31.45 -11.14 -0.86
CA LEU A 83 32.84 -11.14 -1.30
C LEU A 83 33.36 -12.58 -1.54
N PRO A 84 34.19 -12.82 -2.57
CA PRO A 84 34.70 -11.84 -3.54
C PRO A 84 33.78 -11.63 -4.74
N LEU A 85 32.73 -12.43 -4.89
CA LEU A 85 31.94 -12.46 -6.11
C LEU A 85 30.96 -11.28 -6.21
N GLY A 86 30.46 -10.73 -5.12
CA GLY A 86 29.37 -9.75 -5.16
C GLY A 86 28.01 -10.37 -5.52
N ARG A 87 26.95 -9.56 -5.42
CA ARG A 87 25.58 -9.95 -5.80
C ARG A 87 25.12 -9.16 -7.01
N ASP A 88 24.52 -9.85 -7.97
CA ASP A 88 23.88 -9.21 -9.13
C ASP A 88 22.58 -8.52 -8.70
N LEU A 89 22.50 -7.20 -8.94
CA LEU A 89 21.32 -6.38 -8.65
C LEU A 89 20.30 -6.44 -9.79
N GLY A 90 20.66 -6.92 -10.98
CA GLY A 90 19.70 -7.14 -12.07
C GLY A 90 18.61 -8.17 -11.74
N GLN A 91 18.91 -9.09 -10.83
CA GLN A 91 17.99 -10.13 -10.37
C GLN A 91 17.10 -9.68 -9.21
N THR A 92 17.35 -8.51 -8.61
CA THR A 92 16.57 -8.00 -7.50
C THR A 92 15.43 -7.11 -7.95
N LEU A 93 14.35 -7.09 -7.16
CA LEU A 93 13.21 -6.21 -7.39
C LEU A 93 13.59 -4.75 -7.08
N ASN A 94 14.28 -4.10 -8.01
CA ASN A 94 14.91 -2.79 -7.81
C ASN A 94 13.91 -1.63 -7.69
N PHE A 95 12.66 -1.85 -8.08
CA PHE A 95 11.63 -0.82 -8.10
C PHE A 95 11.46 -0.12 -6.74
N TYR A 96 11.57 -0.87 -5.64
CA TYR A 96 11.42 -0.33 -4.30
C TYR A 96 12.49 0.74 -3.95
N PHE A 97 13.75 0.50 -4.31
CA PHE A 97 14.86 1.43 -4.03
C PHE A 97 14.72 2.73 -4.82
N TYR A 98 14.32 2.60 -6.10
CA TYR A 98 14.01 3.76 -6.92
C TYR A 98 12.81 4.54 -6.36
N ALA A 99 11.75 3.85 -5.92
CA ALA A 99 10.60 4.51 -5.31
C ALA A 99 11.02 5.34 -4.09
N LEU A 100 11.85 4.80 -3.18
CA LEU A 100 12.37 5.55 -2.03
C LEU A 100 13.23 6.76 -2.43
N ALA A 101 14.12 6.60 -3.39
CA ALA A 101 14.99 7.70 -3.83
C ALA A 101 14.19 8.83 -4.51
N TYR A 102 13.21 8.48 -5.35
CA TYR A 102 12.37 9.47 -6.03
C TYR A 102 11.34 10.11 -5.08
N THR A 103 10.80 9.38 -4.11
CA THR A 103 9.94 10.00 -3.08
C THR A 103 10.72 10.98 -2.23
N HIS A 104 11.98 10.68 -1.88
CA HIS A 104 12.85 11.64 -1.20
C HIS A 104 13.10 12.89 -2.05
N LYS A 105 13.45 12.73 -3.33
CA LYS A 105 13.64 13.87 -4.24
C LYS A 105 12.36 14.72 -4.39
N ALA A 106 11.20 14.08 -4.50
CA ALA A 106 9.92 14.78 -4.60
C ALA A 106 9.56 15.52 -3.30
N LEU A 107 9.78 14.90 -2.14
CA LEU A 107 9.51 15.50 -0.84
C LEU A 107 10.50 16.62 -0.50
N ALA A 108 11.76 16.52 -0.93
CA ALA A 108 12.77 17.55 -0.75
C ALA A 108 12.39 18.88 -1.44
N LEU A 109 11.55 18.84 -2.49
CA LEU A 109 11.01 20.05 -3.12
C LEU A 109 9.99 20.79 -2.24
N LEU A 110 9.32 20.07 -1.34
CA LEU A 110 8.29 20.60 -0.44
C LEU A 110 8.83 20.88 0.96
N PHE A 111 9.78 20.06 1.41
CA PHE A 111 10.32 20.06 2.77
C PHE A 111 11.85 20.08 2.74
N VAL A 112 12.44 21.23 3.05
CA VAL A 112 13.89 21.46 2.97
C VAL A 112 14.69 20.59 3.96
N ASN A 113 14.08 20.20 5.09
CA ASN A 113 14.76 19.49 6.18
C ASN A 113 14.49 17.98 6.21
N LEU A 114 13.95 17.41 5.13
CA LEU A 114 13.54 16.01 5.12
C LEU A 114 14.69 15.09 4.66
N SER A 115 15.18 14.26 5.56
CA SER A 115 16.29 13.34 5.29
C SER A 115 15.80 12.06 4.60
N LEU A 116 16.66 11.43 3.80
CA LEU A 116 16.35 10.13 3.19
C LEU A 116 16.05 9.07 4.26
N TYR A 117 16.71 9.17 5.42
CA TYR A 117 16.46 8.29 6.56
C TYR A 117 15.00 8.37 7.02
N GLN A 118 14.44 9.56 7.16
CA GLN A 118 13.04 9.74 7.56
C GLN A 118 12.07 9.15 6.52
N VAL A 119 12.36 9.30 5.23
CA VAL A 119 11.53 8.68 4.17
C VAL A 119 11.51 7.17 4.33
N THR A 120 12.67 6.54 4.48
CA THR A 120 12.78 5.09 4.65
C THR A 120 12.16 4.62 5.97
N LEU A 121 12.29 5.40 7.04
CA LEU A 121 11.70 5.10 8.35
C LEU A 121 10.16 5.03 8.27
N TYR A 122 9.51 5.98 7.61
CA TYR A 122 8.05 6.06 7.50
C TYR A 122 7.45 5.33 6.29
N ALA A 123 8.27 4.94 5.32
CA ALA A 123 7.86 4.22 4.12
C ALA A 123 6.93 3.01 4.40
N PRO A 124 7.27 2.04 5.28
CA PRO A 124 6.41 0.88 5.52
C PRO A 124 5.03 1.27 6.04
N THR A 125 4.96 2.26 6.93
CA THR A 125 3.70 2.74 7.51
C THR A 125 2.84 3.44 6.46
N VAL A 126 3.40 4.39 5.69
CA VAL A 126 2.65 5.09 4.63
C VAL A 126 2.10 4.08 3.61
N CYS A 127 2.94 3.13 3.23
CA CYS A 127 2.61 2.10 2.27
C CYS A 127 1.47 1.18 2.75
N PHE A 128 1.52 0.76 4.01
CA PHE A 128 0.45 0.00 4.64
C PHE A 128 -0.87 0.79 4.70
N ILE A 129 -0.83 2.07 5.07
CA ILE A 129 -2.05 2.90 5.13
C ILE A 129 -2.67 3.08 3.75
N LEU A 130 -1.86 3.28 2.70
CA LEU A 130 -2.35 3.33 1.32
C LEU A 130 -2.99 2.01 0.91
N GLY A 131 -2.32 0.87 1.18
CA GLY A 131 -2.88 -0.45 0.91
C GLY A 131 -4.19 -0.71 1.65
N LEU A 132 -4.25 -0.37 2.94
CA LEU A 132 -5.46 -0.49 3.77
C LEU A 132 -6.58 0.42 3.26
N ALA A 133 -6.27 1.63 2.79
CA ALA A 133 -7.24 2.55 2.21
C ALA A 133 -7.86 1.97 0.93
N PHE A 134 -7.03 1.47 0.00
CA PHE A 134 -7.51 0.82 -1.22
C PHE A 134 -8.35 -0.42 -0.92
N LEU A 135 -7.88 -1.28 -0.01
CA LEU A 135 -8.62 -2.47 0.40
C LEU A 135 -9.95 -2.12 1.05
N SER A 136 -9.99 -1.13 1.94
CA SER A 136 -11.22 -0.68 2.59
C SER A 136 -12.20 -0.10 1.57
N LEU A 137 -11.73 0.70 0.61
CA LEU A 137 -12.60 1.21 -0.47
C LEU A 137 -13.16 0.09 -1.35
N PHE A 138 -12.33 -0.91 -1.65
CA PHE A 138 -12.76 -2.10 -2.40
C PHE A 138 -13.82 -2.91 -1.64
N LEU A 139 -13.60 -3.17 -0.35
CA LEU A 139 -14.55 -3.88 0.51
C LEU A 139 -15.84 -3.09 0.72
N TYR A 140 -15.74 -1.77 0.87
CA TYR A 140 -16.90 -0.89 0.96
C TYR A 140 -17.79 -1.00 -0.29
N ARG A 141 -17.18 -1.04 -1.48
CA ARG A 141 -17.91 -1.14 -2.75
C ARG A 141 -18.56 -2.51 -2.96
N THR A 142 -17.97 -3.58 -2.44
CA THR A 142 -18.40 -4.97 -2.70
C THR A 142 -19.32 -5.53 -1.62
N HIS A 143 -19.04 -5.27 -0.34
CA HIS A 143 -19.71 -5.88 0.82
C HIS A 143 -20.37 -4.83 1.74
N GLY A 144 -20.18 -3.54 1.47
CA GLY A 144 -20.74 -2.44 2.27
C GLY A 144 -19.83 -1.97 3.41
N ILE A 145 -20.28 -0.93 4.11
CA ILE A 145 -19.45 -0.20 5.08
C ILE A 145 -19.12 -1.03 6.32
N LEU A 146 -20.09 -1.75 6.87
CA LEU A 146 -19.91 -2.50 8.12
C LEU A 146 -18.80 -3.55 7.96
N PHE A 147 -18.85 -4.34 6.88
CA PHE A 147 -17.83 -5.34 6.57
C PHE A 147 -16.45 -4.70 6.37
N SER A 148 -16.38 -3.62 5.60
CA SER A 148 -15.13 -2.89 5.38
C SER A 148 -14.52 -2.36 6.69
N CYS A 149 -15.34 -1.90 7.64
CA CYS A 149 -14.86 -1.34 8.89
C CYS A 149 -14.34 -2.43 9.82
N ILE A 150 -15.05 -3.56 9.91
CA ILE A 150 -14.61 -4.72 10.70
C ILE A 150 -13.28 -5.23 10.15
N MET A 151 -13.17 -5.44 8.83
CA MET A 151 -11.92 -5.91 8.22
C MET A 151 -10.80 -4.89 8.32
N GLY A 152 -11.09 -3.60 8.13
CA GLY A 152 -10.13 -2.52 8.29
C GLY A 152 -9.57 -2.44 9.71
N LEU A 153 -10.44 -2.55 10.72
CA LEU A 153 -10.05 -2.54 12.12
C LEU A 153 -9.26 -3.80 12.49
N LEU A 154 -9.72 -4.97 12.05
CA LEU A 154 -9.03 -6.25 12.28
C LEU A 154 -7.60 -6.19 11.74
N LEU A 155 -7.42 -5.74 10.49
CA LEU A 155 -6.10 -5.58 9.88
C LEU A 155 -5.28 -4.47 10.52
N ALA A 156 -5.90 -3.40 11.00
CA ALA A 156 -5.20 -2.32 11.70
C ALA A 156 -4.56 -2.82 13.01
N THR A 157 -5.23 -3.72 13.73
CA THR A 157 -4.81 -4.24 15.05
C THR A 157 -4.11 -5.61 15.00
N PHE A 158 -4.05 -6.27 13.84
CA PHE A 158 -3.48 -7.61 13.76
C PHE A 158 -1.96 -7.59 13.98
N PRO A 159 -1.43 -8.30 15.00
CA PRO A 159 -0.01 -8.19 15.39
C PRO A 159 0.93 -8.56 14.25
N GLY A 160 0.62 -9.62 13.49
CA GLY A 160 1.45 -10.03 12.35
C GLY A 160 1.54 -8.99 11.24
N THR A 161 0.56 -8.11 11.10
CA THR A 161 0.66 -6.97 10.17
C THR A 161 1.47 -5.83 10.78
N ILE A 162 1.34 -5.60 12.09
CA ILE A 162 2.03 -4.51 12.79
C ILE A 162 3.54 -4.75 12.73
N ASP A 163 4.01 -5.95 13.05
CA ASP A 163 5.44 -6.29 13.08
C ASP A 163 6.17 -5.98 11.75
N ARG A 164 5.46 -6.13 10.61
CA ARG A 164 5.99 -5.91 9.26
C ARG A 164 5.66 -4.53 8.65
N SER A 165 4.93 -3.66 9.37
CA SER A 165 4.51 -2.33 8.87
C SER A 165 4.74 -1.20 9.85
N ILE A 166 5.41 -1.50 10.97
CA ILE A 166 5.81 -0.52 11.95
C ILE A 166 6.90 0.39 11.39
N ALA A 167 6.91 1.65 11.81
CA ALA A 167 7.92 2.60 11.37
C ALA A 167 9.32 2.09 11.76
N GLY A 168 10.27 2.14 10.83
CA GLY A 168 11.62 1.61 11.01
C GLY A 168 11.80 0.13 10.71
N PHE A 169 10.73 -0.62 10.46
CA PHE A 169 10.78 -1.95 9.84
C PHE A 169 10.42 -1.85 8.35
N SER A 170 11.28 -1.17 7.60
CA SER A 170 11.12 -0.99 6.15
C SER A 170 11.39 -2.32 5.44
N ASP A 171 10.33 -3.06 5.11
CA ASP A 171 10.40 -4.30 4.32
C ASP A 171 9.70 -4.14 2.96
N ARG A 172 10.08 -4.97 1.98
CA ARG A 172 9.44 -5.03 0.66
C ARG A 172 8.01 -5.55 0.73
N ASP A 173 7.69 -6.34 1.75
CA ASP A 173 6.36 -6.92 1.94
C ASP A 173 5.29 -5.85 2.17
N SER A 174 5.62 -4.78 2.89
CA SER A 174 4.71 -3.65 3.10
C SER A 174 4.42 -2.92 1.77
N PHE A 175 5.36 -2.97 0.82
CA PHE A 175 5.20 -2.42 -0.52
C PHE A 175 4.29 -3.25 -1.41
N LEU A 176 4.44 -4.56 -1.40
CA LEU A 176 3.61 -5.48 -2.19
C LEU A 176 2.12 -5.37 -1.83
N VAL A 177 1.80 -5.12 -0.56
CA VAL A 177 0.41 -4.91 -0.11
C VAL A 177 -0.22 -3.65 -0.71
N SER A 178 0.58 -2.61 -1.01
CA SER A 178 0.08 -1.36 -1.57
C SER A 178 -0.09 -1.37 -3.09
N ASP A 179 0.58 -2.29 -3.79
CA ASP A 179 0.42 -2.41 -5.24
C ASP A 179 -1.02 -2.84 -5.52
N ALA A 180 -1.83 -1.91 -6.02
CA ALA A 180 -3.24 -2.13 -6.33
C ALA A 180 -3.47 -3.27 -7.34
N ARG A 181 -2.41 -3.76 -8.01
CA ARG A 181 -2.46 -4.97 -8.84
C ARG A 181 -2.58 -6.26 -8.03
N TYR A 182 -2.10 -6.30 -6.79
CA TYR A 182 -2.20 -7.48 -5.93
C TYR A 182 -3.66 -7.91 -5.66
N PRO A 183 -4.58 -7.03 -5.21
CA PRO A 183 -5.97 -7.41 -5.00
C PRO A 183 -6.76 -7.69 -6.31
N LEU A 184 -6.26 -7.23 -7.46
CA LEU A 184 -6.85 -7.49 -8.77
C LEU A 184 -6.38 -8.83 -9.38
N ARG A 185 -5.18 -9.30 -9.02
CA ARG A 185 -4.58 -10.53 -9.57
C ARG A 185 -4.73 -11.73 -8.65
N TYR A 186 -4.71 -11.52 -7.34
CA TYR A 186 -5.10 -12.54 -6.37
C TYR A 186 -6.61 -12.47 -6.16
N ASN A 187 -7.30 -13.30 -6.94
CA ASN A 187 -8.66 -13.73 -6.63
C ASN A 187 -8.69 -14.12 -5.14
N LEU A 188 -9.53 -13.44 -4.35
CA LEU A 188 -9.61 -13.59 -2.88
C LEU A 188 -9.71 -15.06 -2.42
N SER A 189 -10.13 -15.97 -3.30
CA SER A 189 -10.22 -17.41 -3.08
C SER A 189 -8.90 -18.09 -2.66
N HIS A 190 -7.73 -17.53 -2.96
CA HIS A 190 -6.45 -18.14 -2.58
C HIS A 190 -5.94 -17.72 -1.20
N LEU A 191 -6.29 -16.52 -0.71
CA LEU A 191 -5.84 -16.03 0.60
C LEU A 191 -6.58 -16.70 1.78
N PHE A 192 -7.75 -17.30 1.51
CA PHE A 192 -8.59 -18.00 2.49
C PHE A 192 -8.55 -19.53 2.35
N ARG A 193 -7.57 -20.08 1.61
CA ARG A 193 -7.49 -21.53 1.35
C ARG A 193 -7.00 -22.34 2.57
N ASP A 194 -6.33 -21.69 3.52
CA ASP A 194 -5.72 -22.34 4.69
C ASP A 194 -6.41 -22.02 6.03
N THR A 195 -7.61 -21.43 6.02
CA THR A 195 -8.39 -21.27 7.27
C THR A 195 -8.95 -22.61 7.74
N THR A 196 -8.74 -22.92 9.01
CA THR A 196 -9.16 -24.15 9.68
C THR A 196 -10.68 -24.39 9.52
N PRO A 197 -11.15 -25.65 9.56
CA PRO A 197 -12.56 -26.00 9.34
C PRO A 197 -13.55 -25.30 10.29
N ALA A 198 -13.09 -24.78 11.43
CA ALA A 198 -13.91 -23.98 12.34
C ALA A 198 -14.30 -22.60 11.78
N GLN A 199 -13.48 -22.00 10.90
CA GLN A 199 -13.81 -20.72 10.24
C GLN A 199 -14.68 -20.89 8.99
N LYS A 200 -14.74 -22.10 8.42
CA LYS A 200 -15.65 -22.44 7.31
C LYS A 200 -17.12 -22.31 7.70
N VAL A 201 -17.47 -22.61 8.95
CA VAL A 201 -18.86 -22.51 9.46
C VAL A 201 -19.37 -21.06 9.50
N PHE A 202 -18.48 -20.07 9.65
CA PHE A 202 -18.87 -18.66 9.61
C PHE A 202 -19.09 -18.14 8.17
N MET A 203 -18.58 -18.83 7.14
CA MET A 203 -18.82 -18.49 5.73
C MET A 203 -19.96 -19.31 5.08
N ASP A 204 -20.38 -20.43 5.67
CA ASP A 204 -21.39 -21.33 5.09
C ASP A 204 -22.84 -20.85 5.28
N THR A 205 -23.05 -19.70 5.95
CA THR A 205 -24.35 -18.99 5.94
C THR A 205 -24.49 -18.02 4.76
N GLY A 206 -23.50 -17.95 3.88
CA GLY A 206 -23.49 -17.07 2.71
C GLY A 206 -23.64 -17.81 1.39
N GLU A 207 -24.88 -17.97 0.93
CA GLU A 207 -25.32 -18.49 -0.39
C GLU A 207 -24.85 -17.64 -1.61
N TRP A 208 -23.67 -17.03 -1.54
CA TRP A 208 -23.15 -16.01 -2.46
C TRP A 208 -22.04 -16.51 -3.37
N VAL A 209 -21.26 -17.52 -2.95
CA VAL A 209 -20.13 -18.04 -3.73
C VAL A 209 -20.60 -18.73 -5.02
N HIS A 210 -21.72 -19.46 -4.97
CA HIS A 210 -22.29 -20.10 -6.17
C HIS A 210 -22.98 -19.12 -7.14
N ARG A 211 -23.37 -17.92 -6.69
CA ARG A 211 -24.05 -16.92 -7.53
C ARG A 211 -23.05 -16.04 -8.31
N LEU A 212 -21.83 -15.87 -7.81
CA LEU A 212 -20.77 -15.11 -8.48
C LEU A 212 -20.06 -15.90 -9.60
N SER A 213 -19.98 -17.22 -9.51
CA SER A 213 -19.42 -18.07 -10.58
C SER A 213 -20.24 -18.00 -11.88
N ARG A 214 -21.57 -17.80 -11.80
CA ARG A 214 -22.46 -17.78 -12.97
C ARG A 214 -22.56 -16.45 -13.72
N ARG A 215 -21.88 -15.37 -13.28
CA ARG A 215 -21.99 -14.03 -13.90
C ARG A 215 -20.76 -13.54 -14.67
N TYR A 216 -19.67 -14.32 -14.71
CA TYR A 216 -18.43 -13.93 -15.39
C TYR A 216 -18.03 -14.84 -16.56
N GLU A 217 -18.87 -15.79 -16.97
CA GLU A 217 -18.77 -16.40 -18.28
C GLU A 217 -19.47 -15.52 -19.32
N LEU A 218 -18.78 -14.48 -19.83
CA LEU A 218 -19.01 -13.90 -21.16
C LEU A 218 -17.92 -12.83 -21.44
N GLY A 219 -16.93 -13.22 -22.25
CA GLY A 219 -15.85 -12.39 -22.79
C GLY A 219 -14.56 -12.49 -21.96
N GLY A 220 -13.50 -13.18 -22.35
CA GLY A 220 -12.97 -13.43 -23.68
C GLY A 220 -11.53 -12.90 -23.72
N PHE A 221 -10.59 -13.75 -24.14
CA PHE A 221 -9.18 -13.44 -24.45
C PHE A 221 -8.26 -13.02 -23.29
N TRP A 222 -7.38 -13.93 -22.85
CA TRP A 222 -5.94 -13.89 -23.16
C TRP A 222 -5.32 -15.27 -22.86
N CYS A 223 -4.93 -15.92 -23.95
CA CYS A 223 -4.16 -17.14 -24.01
C CYS A 223 -2.69 -16.73 -24.23
N PHE A 224 -1.77 -17.14 -23.36
CA PHE A 224 -0.34 -17.32 -23.65
C PHE A 224 0.23 -18.21 -22.52
N SER A 225 0.12 -19.52 -22.69
CA SER A 225 1.17 -20.43 -23.19
C SER A 225 2.31 -20.63 -22.20
N LEU A 226 2.13 -21.66 -21.36
CA LEU A 226 3.21 -22.44 -20.77
C LEU A 226 3.71 -23.45 -21.83
N SER A 227 5.01 -23.43 -22.11
CA SER A 227 5.82 -24.50 -22.71
C SER A 227 7.26 -24.10 -22.40
N THR A 228 8.22 -24.88 -21.91
CA THR A 228 8.44 -26.31 -21.64
C THR A 228 9.78 -26.33 -20.86
N ALA A 229 9.89 -26.94 -19.69
CA ALA A 229 10.55 -28.25 -19.48
C ALA A 229 11.88 -28.49 -20.25
N ARG A 230 12.95 -28.74 -19.46
CA ARG A 230 14.20 -29.49 -19.71
C ARG A 230 15.28 -28.85 -20.60
N CYS A 231 16.38 -28.42 -19.98
CA CYS A 231 17.63 -29.18 -19.86
C CYS A 231 18.35 -28.74 -18.57
#